data_AF-A0A2J4Y4X0-F1
#
_entry.id   AF-A0A2J4Y4X0-F1
#
_cell.length_a   1.000
_cell.length_b   1.000
_cell.length_c   1.000
_cell.angle_alpha   90.00
_cell.angle_beta   90.00
_cell.angle_gamma   90.00
#
_symmetry.space_group_name_H-M   'P 1'
#
loop_
_entity.id
_entity.type
_entity.pdbx_description
1 polymer ?
#
loop_
_entity_poly.entity_id
_entity_poly.type
_entity_poly.pdbx_seq_one_letter_code
_entity_poly.pdbx_strand_id
1 'polypeptide(L)'
;MSDKHHNPQPHQSPVHDDREAKPGLDALAPEDQNWRPTPHPTAPGEEPTAPGSMKAPDTHSEKLDALEKQRKGGEDFALTTNQGVRIADDQNSLRAGKRGPTLLEDFILREKITHFDHERIPERIVHARGSAAHGYFQAYSDLSDITKAAFLCDPQKKTPVFVRFSTVQGGAGSADTVRDIRGFATKFYTDEGIFDLVGNNTPIFFIQDAIKFPDFVHAVKPEPHWAVPQGQSAHDTFWDYVSLQPETLHNVMWAMSDRGLPRSYRTMEGFGIHTFRLINAEGKATFVRFHWKPVAGKASLV
;
A
#
# COMPACT_ATOMS: atom_id res chain seq x y z
N MET A 1 14.49 9.21 -50.35
CA MET A 1 15.76 8.57 -49.94
C MET A 1 15.51 7.90 -48.59
N SER A 2 15.39 6.57 -48.63
CA SER A 2 15.48 5.60 -47.53
C SER A 2 14.88 5.97 -46.17
N ASP A 3 13.56 5.82 -46.02
CA ASP A 3 12.98 5.38 -44.74
C ASP A 3 13.52 3.96 -44.47
N LYS A 4 14.57 3.88 -43.64
CA LYS A 4 15.00 2.60 -43.08
C LYS A 4 13.88 2.13 -42.17
N HIS A 5 13.08 1.19 -42.66
CA HIS A 5 12.33 0.26 -41.85
C HIS A 5 13.25 -0.28 -40.76
N HIS A 6 13.17 0.28 -39.56
CA HIS A 6 13.71 -0.34 -38.35
C HIS A 6 12.81 -1.54 -38.12
N ASN A 7 13.19 -2.69 -38.65
CA ASN A 7 12.59 -3.95 -38.27
C ASN A 7 13.22 -4.29 -36.92
N PRO A 8 12.54 -4.08 -35.77
CA PRO A 8 13.10 -4.52 -34.50
C PRO A 8 13.28 -6.03 -34.65
N GLN A 9 14.53 -6.49 -34.67
CA GLN A 9 14.77 -7.92 -34.70
C GLN A 9 14.09 -8.52 -33.46
N PRO A 10 13.37 -9.65 -33.60
CA PRO A 10 12.76 -10.28 -32.44
C PRO A 10 13.86 -10.64 -31.45
N HIS A 11 13.74 -10.16 -30.20
CA HIS A 11 14.67 -10.55 -29.14
C HIS A 11 14.65 -12.07 -28.98
N GLN A 12 15.84 -12.66 -28.92
CA GLN A 12 16.02 -14.08 -28.59
C GLN A 12 16.56 -14.20 -27.17
N SER A 13 16.30 -15.33 -26.50
CA SER A 13 16.91 -15.60 -25.20
C SER A 13 18.43 -15.60 -25.34
N PRO A 14 19.20 -15.03 -24.39
CA PRO A 14 20.66 -15.12 -24.43
C PRO A 14 21.18 -16.54 -24.10
N VAL A 15 20.35 -17.39 -23.49
CA VAL A 15 20.72 -18.72 -23.01
C VAL A 15 19.73 -19.78 -23.49
N HIS A 16 20.25 -20.87 -24.04
CA HIS A 16 19.48 -21.99 -24.61
C HIS A 16 20.09 -23.36 -24.22
N ASP A 17 21.00 -23.36 -23.25
CA ASP A 17 21.84 -24.50 -22.88
C ASP A 17 22.08 -24.52 -21.36
N ASP A 18 22.94 -25.44 -20.91
CA ASP A 18 23.21 -25.69 -19.49
C ASP A 18 23.89 -24.52 -18.75
N ARG A 19 24.25 -23.43 -19.44
CA ARG A 19 24.70 -22.19 -18.80
C ARG A 19 23.62 -21.57 -17.92
N GLU A 20 22.33 -21.83 -18.18
CA GLU A 20 21.24 -21.34 -17.32
C GLU A 20 21.36 -21.85 -15.87
N ALA A 21 22.03 -22.98 -15.67
CA ALA A 21 22.24 -23.60 -14.36
C ALA A 21 23.65 -23.34 -13.78
N LYS A 22 24.39 -22.38 -14.34
CA LYS A 22 25.77 -22.03 -13.96
C LYS A 22 25.90 -20.55 -13.62
N PRO A 23 26.86 -20.16 -12.75
CA PRO A 23 27.18 -18.76 -12.54
C PRO A 23 27.83 -18.13 -13.77
N GLY A 24 27.89 -16.79 -13.81
CA GLY A 24 28.57 -16.04 -14.88
C GLY A 24 27.74 -15.84 -16.15
N LEU A 25 26.43 -15.68 -16.01
CA LEU A 25 25.58 -15.22 -17.11
C LEU A 25 25.75 -13.72 -17.42
N ASP A 26 26.32 -12.95 -16.47
CA ASP A 26 26.64 -11.53 -16.59
C ASP A 26 25.45 -10.67 -17.08
N ALA A 27 25.63 -9.84 -18.11
CA ALA A 27 24.61 -8.91 -18.58
C ALA A 27 23.49 -9.64 -19.34
N LEU A 28 22.26 -9.57 -18.81
CA LEU A 28 21.05 -10.17 -19.40
C LEU A 28 20.06 -9.14 -19.97
N ALA A 29 20.32 -7.85 -19.75
CA ALA A 29 19.52 -6.77 -20.28
C ALA A 29 19.63 -6.70 -21.82
N PRO A 30 18.53 -6.46 -22.55
CA PRO A 30 18.62 -6.21 -23.99
C PRO A 30 19.40 -4.93 -24.29
N GLU A 31 20.13 -4.93 -25.42
CA GLU A 31 21.02 -3.82 -25.82
C GLU A 31 20.27 -2.50 -26.08
N ASP A 32 19.01 -2.57 -26.48
CA ASP A 32 18.16 -1.41 -26.77
C ASP A 32 17.63 -0.70 -25.50
N GLN A 33 17.94 -1.23 -24.32
CA GLN A 33 17.58 -0.69 -23.01
C GLN A 33 16.07 -0.50 -22.77
N ASN A 34 15.21 -1.14 -23.57
CA ASN A 34 13.75 -0.99 -23.50
C ASN A 34 13.13 -1.47 -22.17
N TRP A 35 13.91 -2.18 -21.36
CA TRP A 35 13.54 -2.67 -20.04
C TRP A 35 13.57 -1.59 -18.95
N ARG A 36 14.28 -0.46 -19.16
CA ARG A 36 14.38 0.64 -18.20
C ARG A 36 13.26 1.66 -18.45
N PRO A 37 12.30 1.82 -17.53
CA PRO A 37 11.35 2.93 -17.63
C PRO A 37 12.07 4.26 -17.39
N THR A 38 11.58 5.31 -18.03
CA THR A 38 12.20 6.64 -17.97
C THR A 38 11.82 7.37 -16.67
N PRO A 39 12.69 8.21 -16.10
CA PRO A 39 12.44 8.90 -14.82
C PRO A 39 11.57 10.18 -14.98
N HIS A 40 10.54 10.12 -15.81
CA HIS A 40 9.59 11.22 -16.01
C HIS A 40 8.13 10.73 -16.07
N PRO A 41 7.13 11.62 -15.92
CA PRO A 41 5.73 11.22 -15.98
C PRO A 41 5.36 10.65 -17.35
N THR A 42 4.75 9.46 -17.36
CA THR A 42 4.21 8.78 -18.56
C THR A 42 2.79 8.30 -18.30
N ALA A 43 2.01 8.10 -19.36
CA ALA A 43 0.63 7.63 -19.21
C ALA A 43 0.58 6.14 -18.82
N PRO A 44 -0.51 5.68 -18.19
CA PRO A 44 -0.67 4.26 -17.86
C PRO A 44 -0.58 3.37 -19.11
N GLY A 45 0.29 2.35 -19.06
CA GLY A 45 0.48 1.39 -20.15
C GLY A 45 1.55 1.76 -21.18
N GLU A 46 2.11 2.98 -21.13
CA GLU A 46 3.21 3.38 -22.03
C GLU A 46 4.55 2.75 -21.62
N GLU A 47 4.78 2.59 -20.33
CA GLU A 47 6.01 2.03 -19.77
C GLU A 47 5.73 1.10 -18.59
N PRO A 48 6.67 0.20 -18.25
CA PRO A 48 6.64 -0.52 -16.98
C PRO A 48 6.61 0.44 -15.79
N THR A 49 5.83 0.12 -14.75
CA THR A 49 5.92 0.84 -13.47
C THR A 49 7.25 0.55 -12.77
N ALA A 50 7.77 1.51 -12.00
CA ALA A 50 8.99 1.35 -11.21
C ALA A 50 8.83 1.90 -9.78
N PRO A 51 9.69 1.51 -8.83
CA PRO A 51 9.84 2.17 -7.55
C PRO A 51 9.91 3.69 -7.67
N GLY A 52 9.24 4.40 -6.75
CA GLY A 52 9.07 5.86 -6.84
C GLY A 52 10.38 6.64 -6.90
N SER A 53 11.43 6.19 -6.19
CA SER A 53 12.76 6.81 -6.24
C SER A 53 13.46 6.68 -7.60
N MET A 54 13.07 5.71 -8.43
CA MET A 54 13.57 5.56 -9.80
C MET A 54 12.67 6.25 -10.82
N LYS A 55 11.34 6.17 -10.65
CA LYS A 55 10.39 6.76 -11.61
C LYS A 55 10.25 8.29 -11.48
N ALA A 56 10.43 8.84 -10.28
CA ALA A 56 10.27 10.26 -9.99
C ALA A 56 11.30 10.73 -8.95
N PRO A 57 12.61 10.65 -9.24
CA PRO A 57 13.68 10.99 -8.28
C PRO A 57 13.62 12.44 -7.79
N ASP A 58 13.13 13.36 -8.62
CA ASP A 58 13.00 14.79 -8.27
C ASP A 58 11.85 15.07 -7.29
N THR A 59 10.95 14.11 -7.07
CA THR A 59 9.86 14.23 -6.10
C THR A 59 10.37 13.92 -4.69
N HIS A 60 10.56 14.96 -3.89
CA HIS A 60 11.12 14.86 -2.54
C HIS A 60 10.22 15.50 -1.48
N SER A 61 10.52 15.17 -0.23
CA SER A 61 9.96 15.75 0.99
C SER A 61 10.85 15.33 2.14
N GLU A 62 10.83 16.04 3.27
CA GLU A 62 11.65 15.70 4.44
C GLU A 62 11.50 14.22 4.85
N LYS A 63 10.28 13.66 4.72
CA LYS A 63 10.06 12.24 5.00
C LYS A 63 10.70 11.31 3.97
N LEU A 64 10.62 11.62 2.69
CA LEU A 64 11.25 10.82 1.63
C LEU A 64 12.77 10.87 1.73
N ASP A 65 13.33 12.02 2.10
CA ASP A 65 14.78 12.23 2.25
C ASP A 65 15.30 11.50 3.49
N ALA A 66 14.52 11.52 4.59
CA ALA A 66 14.85 10.76 5.79
C ALA A 66 14.90 9.25 5.57
N LEU A 67 14.20 8.72 4.55
CA LEU A 67 14.21 7.31 4.17
C LEU A 67 15.44 6.91 3.34
N GLU A 68 16.21 7.87 2.82
CA GLU A 68 17.40 7.60 1.98
C GLU A 68 18.41 6.69 2.71
N LYS A 69 18.56 6.89 4.03
CA LYS A 69 19.47 6.10 4.87
C LYS A 69 19.15 4.60 4.88
N GLN A 70 17.90 4.23 4.59
CA GLN A 70 17.44 2.83 4.55
C GLN A 70 17.23 2.31 3.13
N ARG A 71 17.32 3.15 2.09
CA ARG A 71 17.25 2.70 0.70
C ARG A 71 18.48 1.82 0.38
N LYS A 72 18.24 0.80 -0.44
CA LYS A 72 19.28 -0.12 -0.93
C LYS A 72 19.19 -0.14 -2.46
N GLY A 73 20.29 0.20 -3.12
CA GLY A 73 20.46 0.04 -4.56
C GLY A 73 20.88 -1.38 -4.93
N GLY A 74 20.85 -1.69 -6.21
CA GLY A 74 21.31 -2.99 -6.74
C GLY A 74 22.33 -2.90 -7.87
N GLU A 75 22.43 -1.77 -8.57
CA GLU A 75 23.40 -1.58 -9.66
C GLU A 75 24.84 -1.56 -9.12
N ASP A 76 25.75 -2.24 -9.81
CA ASP A 76 27.19 -2.33 -9.48
C ASP A 76 27.53 -2.89 -8.10
N PHE A 77 26.59 -3.58 -7.43
CA PHE A 77 26.82 -4.32 -6.19
C PHE A 77 27.00 -5.81 -6.45
N ALA A 78 27.90 -6.44 -5.70
CA ALA A 78 28.02 -7.91 -5.69
C ALA A 78 26.81 -8.54 -4.98
N LEU A 79 26.36 -9.69 -5.46
CA LEU A 79 25.43 -10.54 -4.71
C LEU A 79 26.13 -11.07 -3.45
N THR A 80 25.51 -10.87 -2.29
CA THR A 80 26.08 -11.25 -0.99
C THR A 80 25.03 -11.92 -0.09
N THR A 81 25.50 -12.68 0.88
CA THR A 81 24.73 -13.06 2.08
C THR A 81 24.36 -11.82 2.90
N ASN A 82 23.42 -11.92 3.82
CA ASN A 82 23.08 -10.83 4.75
C ASN A 82 24.27 -10.42 5.66
N GLN A 83 25.27 -11.30 5.83
CA GLN A 83 26.51 -11.00 6.56
C GLN A 83 27.62 -10.36 5.69
N GLY A 84 27.34 -10.07 4.41
CA GLY A 84 28.27 -9.41 3.48
C GLY A 84 29.27 -10.34 2.77
N VAL A 85 29.15 -11.67 2.90
CA VAL A 85 29.97 -12.64 2.16
C VAL A 85 29.51 -12.71 0.70
N ARG A 86 30.41 -12.54 -0.27
CA ARG A 86 30.10 -12.64 -1.70
C ARG A 86 29.70 -14.06 -2.09
N ILE A 87 28.64 -14.19 -2.88
CA ILE A 87 28.12 -15.48 -3.38
C ILE A 87 28.70 -15.73 -4.77
N ALA A 88 29.36 -16.89 -4.95
CA ALA A 88 29.97 -17.28 -6.23
C ALA A 88 29.00 -18.03 -7.15
N ASP A 89 28.15 -18.89 -6.58
CA ASP A 89 27.13 -19.66 -7.29
C ASP A 89 25.80 -19.55 -6.53
N ASP A 90 24.83 -18.86 -7.12
CA ASP A 90 23.47 -18.71 -6.59
C ASP A 90 22.46 -19.66 -7.28
N GLN A 91 22.95 -20.55 -8.16
CA GLN A 91 22.13 -21.49 -8.93
C GLN A 91 22.05 -22.85 -8.25
N ASN A 92 23.07 -23.21 -7.45
CA ASN A 92 23.26 -24.56 -6.93
C ASN A 92 23.43 -24.60 -5.41
N SER A 93 22.85 -25.62 -4.78
CA SER A 93 23.18 -26.01 -3.40
C SER A 93 24.52 -26.76 -3.34
N LEU A 94 25.24 -26.63 -2.22
CA LEU A 94 26.39 -27.48 -1.92
C LEU A 94 25.96 -28.93 -1.66
N ARG A 95 26.60 -29.88 -2.37
CA ARG A 95 26.26 -31.31 -2.34
C ARG A 95 27.49 -32.19 -2.28
N ALA A 96 27.36 -33.41 -1.75
CA ALA A 96 28.39 -34.45 -1.83
C ALA A 96 28.49 -35.05 -3.26
N GLY A 97 29.11 -34.30 -4.17
CA GLY A 97 29.18 -34.61 -5.60
C GLY A 97 27.95 -34.11 -6.38
N LYS A 98 28.07 -34.04 -7.71
CA LYS A 98 27.08 -33.37 -8.60
C LYS A 98 25.65 -33.93 -8.51
N ARG A 99 25.48 -35.19 -8.08
CA ARG A 99 24.18 -35.86 -7.93
C ARG A 99 23.98 -36.43 -6.52
N GLY A 100 24.74 -35.94 -5.55
CA GLY A 100 24.67 -36.38 -4.17
C GLY A 100 23.67 -35.59 -3.32
N PRO A 101 23.56 -35.93 -2.03
CA PRO A 101 22.73 -35.20 -1.08
C PRO A 101 23.28 -33.78 -0.82
N THR A 102 22.38 -32.85 -0.51
CA THR A 102 22.70 -31.49 -0.02
C THR A 102 23.34 -31.54 1.37
N LEU A 103 24.36 -30.71 1.60
CA LEU A 103 25.10 -30.68 2.86
C LEU A 103 24.56 -29.60 3.81
N LEU A 104 24.47 -29.92 5.09
CA LEU A 104 23.98 -28.99 6.13
C LEU A 104 24.93 -27.81 6.36
N GLU A 105 26.22 -27.97 6.02
CA GLU A 105 27.23 -26.91 6.11
C GLU A 105 27.00 -25.76 5.12
N ASP A 106 26.09 -25.92 4.14
CA ASP A 106 25.68 -24.85 3.22
C ASP A 106 24.91 -23.73 3.93
N PHE A 107 25.65 -22.75 4.45
CA PHE A 107 25.08 -21.62 5.16
C PHE A 107 24.42 -20.60 4.22
N ILE A 108 24.83 -20.54 2.95
CA ILE A 108 24.24 -19.61 1.95
C ILE A 108 22.82 -20.08 1.64
N LEU A 109 22.65 -21.37 1.31
CA LEU A 109 21.33 -21.96 1.10
C LEU A 109 20.43 -21.76 2.32
N ARG A 110 20.92 -22.12 3.51
CA ARG A 110 20.13 -22.00 4.73
C ARG A 110 19.75 -20.57 5.02
N GLU A 111 20.65 -19.60 4.88
CA GLU A 111 20.34 -18.19 5.12
C GLU A 111 19.26 -17.69 4.15
N LYS A 112 19.40 -17.96 2.85
CA LYS A 112 18.46 -17.56 1.80
C LYS A 112 17.07 -18.15 2.04
N ILE A 113 16.99 -19.47 2.31
CA ILE A 113 15.73 -20.16 2.58
C ILE A 113 15.13 -19.74 3.93
N THR A 114 15.95 -19.54 4.97
CA THR A 114 15.45 -19.08 6.27
C THR A 114 14.80 -17.70 6.15
N HIS A 115 15.40 -16.77 5.40
CA HIS A 115 14.78 -15.47 5.17
C HIS A 115 13.45 -15.62 4.42
N PHE A 116 13.42 -16.44 3.36
CA PHE A 116 12.20 -16.75 2.59
C PHE A 116 11.07 -17.32 3.48
N ASP A 117 11.39 -18.33 4.29
CA ASP A 117 10.44 -19.02 5.17
C ASP A 117 9.78 -18.09 6.20
N HIS A 118 10.42 -16.95 6.50
CA HIS A 118 9.96 -15.97 7.48
C HIS A 118 9.56 -14.63 6.85
N GLU A 119 9.32 -14.56 5.54
CA GLU A 119 8.91 -13.32 4.86
C GLU A 119 7.53 -12.80 5.31
N ARG A 120 6.62 -13.71 5.69
CA ARG A 120 5.24 -13.35 6.01
C ARG A 120 5.13 -12.87 7.46
N ILE A 121 4.65 -11.64 7.62
CA ILE A 121 4.15 -11.12 8.90
C ILE A 121 2.61 -11.16 8.89
N PRO A 122 1.95 -11.20 10.06
CA PRO A 122 0.49 -11.16 10.12
C PRO A 122 -0.06 -9.93 9.39
N GLU A 123 -1.11 -10.14 8.59
CA GLU A 123 -1.85 -9.03 8.01
C GLU A 123 -2.65 -8.27 9.08
N ARG A 124 -3.19 -7.11 8.71
CA ARG A 124 -4.09 -6.36 9.59
C ARG A 124 -5.39 -7.15 9.77
N ILE A 125 -5.94 -7.19 11.00
CA ILE A 125 -7.20 -7.90 11.29
C ILE A 125 -8.36 -7.44 10.39
N VAL A 126 -8.44 -6.12 10.20
CA VAL A 126 -9.32 -5.44 9.25
C VAL A 126 -8.48 -4.51 8.39
N HIS A 127 -8.97 -4.14 7.21
CA HIS A 127 -8.22 -3.29 6.28
C HIS A 127 -6.90 -3.91 5.80
N ALA A 128 -6.87 -5.25 5.66
CA ALA A 128 -5.69 -5.99 5.20
C ALA A 128 -5.32 -5.62 3.76
N ARG A 129 -6.30 -5.62 2.84
CA ARG A 129 -6.11 -5.16 1.47
C ARG A 129 -6.04 -3.65 1.39
N GLY A 130 -4.92 -3.12 0.91
CA GLY A 130 -4.78 -1.67 0.75
C GLY A 130 -3.54 -1.25 -0.02
N SER A 131 -3.61 -0.04 -0.56
CA SER A 131 -2.58 0.59 -1.38
C SER A 131 -2.21 1.95 -0.80
N ALA A 132 -0.96 2.37 -0.93
CA ALA A 132 -0.46 3.57 -0.27
C ALA A 132 0.42 4.44 -1.17
N ALA A 133 0.49 5.73 -0.84
CA ALA A 133 1.32 6.70 -1.54
C ALA A 133 1.85 7.79 -0.60
N HIS A 134 2.99 8.38 -0.96
CA HIS A 134 3.54 9.57 -0.34
C HIS A 134 2.94 10.84 -0.94
N GLY A 135 2.99 11.94 -0.19
CA GLY A 135 2.62 13.27 -0.65
C GLY A 135 2.96 14.34 0.39
N TYR A 136 2.31 15.50 0.28
CA TYR A 136 2.36 16.53 1.31
C TYR A 136 0.97 17.13 1.54
N PHE A 137 0.80 17.72 2.72
CA PHE A 137 -0.33 18.55 3.11
C PHE A 137 0.14 19.99 3.33
N GLN A 138 -0.70 20.96 2.97
CA GLN A 138 -0.45 22.38 3.20
C GLN A 138 -1.78 23.04 3.54
N ALA A 139 -1.82 23.78 4.66
CA ALA A 139 -2.99 24.54 5.06
C ALA A 139 -3.18 25.74 4.12
N TYR A 140 -4.43 26.13 3.86
CA TYR A 140 -4.72 27.31 3.02
C TYR A 140 -4.47 28.63 3.77
N SER A 141 -4.69 28.64 5.08
CA SER A 141 -4.54 29.80 5.96
C SER A 141 -4.12 29.33 7.35
N ASP A 142 -3.65 30.27 8.17
CA ASP A 142 -3.43 30.02 9.60
C ASP A 142 -4.77 29.74 10.32
N LEU A 143 -4.82 28.66 11.11
CA LEU A 143 -5.97 28.26 11.93
C LEU A 143 -5.71 28.44 13.45
N SER A 144 -4.71 29.23 13.84
CA SER A 144 -4.30 29.49 15.24
C SER A 144 -5.45 29.92 16.15
N ASP A 145 -6.44 30.66 15.62
CA ASP A 145 -7.66 31.07 16.32
C ASP A 145 -8.46 29.89 16.91
N ILE A 146 -8.40 28.71 16.28
CA ILE A 146 -9.20 27.53 16.65
C ILE A 146 -8.38 26.30 17.03
N THR A 147 -7.09 26.24 16.67
CA THR A 147 -6.20 25.13 17.00
C THR A 147 -4.77 25.59 17.18
N LYS A 148 -4.04 25.00 18.13
CA LYS A 148 -2.59 25.20 18.29
C LYS A 148 -1.73 24.17 17.55
N ALA A 149 -2.32 23.34 16.69
CA ALA A 149 -1.59 22.30 15.97
C ALA A 149 -0.73 22.91 14.86
N ALA A 150 0.59 22.86 14.99
CA ALA A 150 1.52 23.60 14.12
C ALA A 150 1.34 23.34 12.61
N PHE A 151 0.99 22.12 12.20
CA PHE A 151 0.78 21.77 10.79
C PHE A 151 -0.44 22.45 10.13
N LEU A 152 -1.30 23.10 10.94
CA LEU A 152 -2.49 23.85 10.52
C LEU A 152 -2.33 25.37 10.65
N CYS A 153 -1.20 25.86 11.18
CA CYS A 153 -1.02 27.27 11.53
C CYS A 153 -0.04 28.04 10.64
N ASP A 154 0.61 27.37 9.68
CA ASP A 154 1.49 28.03 8.71
C ASP A 154 1.11 27.61 7.28
N PRO A 155 0.54 28.53 6.46
CA PRO A 155 0.15 28.21 5.10
C PRO A 155 1.34 28.03 4.14
N GLN A 156 2.57 28.38 4.53
CA GLN A 156 3.78 28.10 3.72
C GLN A 156 4.35 26.70 4.01
N LYS A 157 3.90 26.06 5.09
CA LYS A 157 4.44 24.78 5.54
C LYS A 157 3.87 23.61 4.75
N LYS A 158 4.77 22.82 4.15
CA LYS A 158 4.44 21.52 3.54
C LYS A 158 4.74 20.40 4.52
N THR A 159 3.69 19.84 5.13
CA THR A 159 3.81 18.69 6.03
C THR A 159 3.84 17.40 5.21
N PRO A 160 4.91 16.58 5.26
CA PRO A 160 4.92 15.31 4.56
C PRO A 160 3.79 14.39 5.04
N VAL A 161 3.20 13.63 4.11
CA VAL A 161 2.18 12.63 4.44
C VAL A 161 2.45 11.28 3.80
N PHE A 162 1.94 10.23 4.44
CA PHE A 162 1.80 8.91 3.84
C PHE A 162 0.35 8.45 4.01
N VAL A 163 -0.31 8.18 2.88
CA VAL A 163 -1.73 7.82 2.86
C VAL A 163 -1.87 6.36 2.48
N ARG A 164 -2.67 5.61 3.22
CA ARG A 164 -3.07 4.24 2.89
C ARG A 164 -4.58 4.16 2.71
N PHE A 165 -5.00 3.74 1.53
CA PHE A 165 -6.37 3.36 1.21
C PHE A 165 -6.56 1.86 1.38
N SER A 166 -7.77 1.41 1.69
CA SER A 166 -8.04 -0.01 1.93
C SER A 166 -9.51 -0.36 1.77
N THR A 167 -9.82 -1.63 1.54
CA THR A 167 -11.14 -2.22 1.87
C THR A 167 -11.19 -2.52 3.38
N VAL A 168 -12.21 -3.21 3.89
CA VAL A 168 -12.32 -3.58 5.31
C VAL A 168 -12.24 -5.10 5.50
N GLN A 169 -13.12 -5.84 4.81
CA GLN A 169 -13.41 -7.24 5.12
C GLN A 169 -12.31 -8.19 4.64
N GLY A 170 -11.90 -8.05 3.39
CA GLY A 170 -11.03 -9.01 2.72
C GLY A 170 -9.59 -9.03 3.25
N GLY A 171 -8.94 -10.20 3.14
CA GLY A 171 -7.50 -10.36 3.40
C GLY A 171 -6.61 -9.62 2.38
N ALA A 172 -5.30 -9.56 2.59
CA ALA A 172 -4.37 -8.79 1.76
C ALA A 172 -4.39 -9.16 0.25
N GLY A 173 -4.77 -10.40 -0.06
CA GLY A 173 -4.95 -10.94 -1.42
C GLY A 173 -6.35 -10.79 -2.02
N SER A 174 -7.30 -10.13 -1.35
CA SER A 174 -8.65 -9.92 -1.89
C SER A 174 -8.68 -8.89 -3.03
N ALA A 175 -9.79 -8.84 -3.77
CA ALA A 175 -9.99 -7.88 -4.86
C ALA A 175 -10.26 -6.44 -4.36
N ASP A 176 -9.95 -5.44 -5.19
CA ASP A 176 -10.07 -4.01 -4.86
C ASP A 176 -11.49 -3.43 -5.06
N THR A 177 -12.20 -3.89 -6.09
CA THR A 177 -13.51 -3.35 -6.53
C THR A 177 -14.71 -4.06 -5.91
N VAL A 178 -14.53 -4.65 -4.73
CA VAL A 178 -15.61 -5.30 -3.96
C VAL A 178 -16.61 -4.27 -3.41
N ARG A 179 -17.84 -4.68 -3.10
CA ARG A 179 -18.76 -3.84 -2.32
C ARG A 179 -18.33 -3.82 -0.87
N ASP A 180 -17.79 -2.71 -0.40
CA ASP A 180 -17.29 -2.56 0.97
C ASP A 180 -17.17 -1.08 1.36
N ILE A 181 -17.01 -0.78 2.65
CA ILE A 181 -16.48 0.52 3.06
C ILE A 181 -15.00 0.60 2.66
N ARG A 182 -14.49 1.82 2.43
CA ARG A 182 -13.06 2.03 2.20
C ARG A 182 -12.44 2.80 3.35
N GLY A 183 -11.30 2.30 3.85
CA GLY A 183 -10.44 3.05 4.75
C GLY A 183 -9.64 4.12 4.00
N PHE A 184 -9.47 5.27 4.64
CA PHE A 184 -8.66 6.40 4.19
C PHE A 184 -7.85 6.90 5.39
N ALA A 185 -6.66 6.33 5.57
CA ALA A 185 -5.76 6.66 6.68
C ALA A 185 -4.62 7.56 6.20
N THR A 186 -4.49 8.75 6.79
CA THR A 186 -3.43 9.72 6.50
C THR A 186 -2.53 9.89 7.70
N LYS A 187 -1.25 9.56 7.55
CA LYS A 187 -0.19 9.86 8.52
C LYS A 187 0.46 11.18 8.17
N PHE A 188 0.42 12.14 9.09
CA PHE A 188 1.07 13.44 9.00
C PHE A 188 2.35 13.42 9.82
N TYR A 189 3.48 13.74 9.18
CA TYR A 189 4.78 13.85 9.85
C TYR A 189 5.01 15.32 10.25
N THR A 190 4.41 15.73 11.36
CA THR A 190 4.51 17.12 11.85
C THR A 190 5.74 17.30 12.76
N ASP A 191 6.22 18.54 12.90
CA ASP A 191 7.35 18.88 13.79
C ASP A 191 7.04 18.61 15.28
N GLU A 192 5.75 18.56 15.63
CA GLU A 192 5.27 18.33 17.00
C GLU A 192 4.82 16.88 17.23
N GLY A 193 5.18 15.98 16.32
CA GLY A 193 4.86 14.56 16.39
C GLY A 193 3.98 14.07 15.24
N ILE A 194 3.80 12.76 15.19
CA ILE A 194 2.97 12.14 14.15
C ILE A 194 1.50 12.28 14.53
N PHE A 195 0.70 12.80 13.60
CA PHE A 195 -0.76 12.79 13.69
C PHE A 195 -1.32 11.79 12.66
N ASP A 196 -2.13 10.84 13.12
CA ASP A 196 -2.80 9.87 12.25
C ASP A 196 -4.31 10.21 12.17
N LEU A 197 -4.76 10.64 10.99
CA LEU A 197 -6.17 10.79 10.69
C LEU A 197 -6.66 9.50 10.02
N VAL A 198 -7.20 8.58 10.82
CA VAL A 198 -7.65 7.26 10.37
C VAL A 198 -9.15 7.30 10.12
N GLY A 199 -9.54 7.52 8.87
CA GLY A 199 -10.94 7.67 8.46
C GLY A 199 -11.44 6.58 7.52
N ASN A 200 -12.71 6.73 7.11
CA ASN A 200 -13.37 5.93 6.08
C ASN A 200 -13.93 6.81 4.96
N ASN A 201 -14.43 6.20 3.88
CA ASN A 201 -15.08 6.90 2.77
C ASN A 201 -16.57 7.23 3.00
N THR A 202 -17.11 6.94 4.19
CA THR A 202 -18.47 7.27 4.63
C THR A 202 -18.44 8.05 5.95
N PRO A 203 -19.43 8.92 6.21
CA PRO A 203 -19.39 9.87 7.34
C PRO A 203 -19.74 9.27 8.72
N ILE A 204 -20.06 7.99 8.79
CA ILE A 204 -20.53 7.29 9.98
C ILE A 204 -19.96 5.86 10.01
N PHE A 205 -20.17 5.17 11.12
CA PHE A 205 -19.78 3.76 11.29
C PHE A 205 -21.00 2.88 11.57
N PHE A 206 -20.81 1.56 11.57
CA PHE A 206 -21.89 0.58 11.76
C PHE A 206 -22.35 0.45 13.21
N ILE A 207 -21.45 0.68 14.17
CA ILE A 207 -21.73 0.47 15.59
C ILE A 207 -21.46 1.74 16.38
N GLN A 208 -22.09 1.85 17.54
CA GLN A 208 -21.98 3.00 18.43
C GLN A 208 -20.86 2.82 19.47
N ASP A 209 -20.69 1.60 20.00
CA ASP A 209 -19.71 1.29 21.04
C ASP A 209 -18.66 0.29 20.54
N ALA A 210 -17.40 0.52 20.92
CA ALA A 210 -16.27 -0.31 20.55
C ALA A 210 -16.34 -1.75 21.09
N ILE A 211 -17.08 -2.01 22.18
CA ILE A 211 -17.26 -3.37 22.70
C ILE A 211 -17.91 -4.31 21.69
N LYS A 212 -18.72 -3.77 20.76
CA LYS A 212 -19.40 -4.51 19.69
C LYS A 212 -18.51 -4.75 18.46
N PHE A 213 -17.30 -4.20 18.42
CA PHE A 213 -16.42 -4.27 17.25
C PHE A 213 -16.04 -5.72 16.87
N PRO A 214 -15.65 -6.60 17.81
CA PRO A 214 -15.38 -8.00 17.48
C PRO A 214 -16.63 -8.71 16.93
N ASP A 215 -17.81 -8.48 17.52
CA ASP A 215 -19.06 -9.10 17.06
C ASP A 215 -19.37 -8.69 15.61
N PHE A 216 -19.34 -7.39 15.32
CA PHE A 216 -19.59 -6.86 13.98
C PHE A 216 -18.57 -7.37 12.96
N VAL A 217 -17.27 -7.36 13.31
CA VAL A 217 -16.20 -7.83 12.41
C VAL A 217 -16.33 -9.32 12.16
N HIS A 218 -16.62 -10.13 13.17
CA HIS A 218 -16.87 -11.56 13.00
C HIS A 218 -18.09 -11.82 12.10
N ALA A 219 -19.16 -11.04 12.25
CA ALA A 219 -20.37 -11.18 11.46
C ALA A 219 -20.16 -10.90 9.97
N VAL A 220 -19.34 -9.91 9.62
CA VAL A 220 -19.05 -9.53 8.21
C VAL A 220 -17.88 -10.30 7.58
N LYS A 221 -16.97 -10.85 8.40
CA LYS A 221 -15.85 -11.68 7.93
C LYS A 221 -16.35 -13.04 7.42
N PRO A 222 -15.51 -13.78 6.67
CA PRO A 222 -15.87 -15.12 6.23
C PRO A 222 -16.25 -16.01 7.41
N GLU A 223 -17.30 -16.81 7.27
CA GLU A 223 -17.87 -17.57 8.38
C GLU A 223 -16.89 -18.65 8.88
N PRO A 224 -16.81 -18.88 10.21
CA PRO A 224 -15.66 -19.54 10.81
C PRO A 224 -15.52 -21.03 10.47
N HIS A 225 -16.60 -21.69 10.04
CA HIS A 225 -16.59 -23.13 9.77
C HIS A 225 -15.97 -23.49 8.41
N TRP A 226 -15.97 -22.56 7.45
CA TRP A 226 -15.49 -22.79 6.08
C TRP A 226 -14.74 -21.61 5.45
N ALA A 227 -14.62 -20.49 6.17
CA ALA A 227 -13.95 -19.26 5.72
C ALA A 227 -14.48 -18.68 4.39
N VAL A 228 -15.80 -18.70 4.20
CA VAL A 228 -16.51 -18.13 3.04
C VAL A 228 -17.59 -17.13 3.51
N PRO A 229 -17.86 -16.02 2.78
CA PRO A 229 -17.21 -15.55 1.56
C PRO A 229 -16.10 -14.50 1.78
N GLN A 230 -15.15 -14.41 0.84
CA GLN A 230 -14.08 -13.41 0.85
C GLN A 230 -14.54 -12.09 0.22
N GLY A 231 -14.29 -10.96 0.90
CA GLY A 231 -14.55 -9.61 0.38
C GLY A 231 -16.02 -9.30 0.13
N GLN A 232 -16.95 -9.96 0.82
CA GLN A 232 -18.40 -9.87 0.58
C GLN A 232 -19.15 -9.84 1.91
N SER A 233 -20.13 -8.94 2.04
CA SER A 233 -21.10 -8.94 3.15
C SER A 233 -22.40 -9.69 2.81
N ALA A 234 -22.46 -10.34 1.64
CA ALA A 234 -23.64 -11.04 1.14
C ALA A 234 -23.68 -12.49 1.66
N HIS A 235 -23.83 -12.65 2.97
CA HIS A 235 -23.98 -13.95 3.65
C HIS A 235 -24.75 -13.80 4.96
N ASP A 236 -25.19 -14.93 5.50
CA ASP A 236 -26.17 -15.02 6.58
C ASP A 236 -25.73 -14.31 7.86
N THR A 237 -24.50 -14.54 8.34
CA THR A 237 -24.06 -13.96 9.63
C THR A 237 -24.02 -12.43 9.62
N PHE A 238 -23.71 -11.82 8.48
CA PHE A 238 -23.72 -10.35 8.37
C PHE A 238 -25.14 -9.81 8.50
N TRP A 239 -26.08 -10.38 7.73
CA TRP A 239 -27.47 -9.90 7.71
C TRP A 239 -28.22 -10.28 8.98
N ASP A 240 -27.86 -11.37 9.64
CA ASP A 240 -28.35 -11.72 10.98
C ASP A 240 -27.99 -10.61 11.99
N TYR A 241 -26.69 -10.25 12.08
CA TYR A 241 -26.25 -9.16 12.96
C TYR A 241 -26.94 -7.83 12.64
N VAL A 242 -27.06 -7.47 11.36
CA VAL A 242 -27.75 -6.24 10.93
C VAL A 242 -29.23 -6.25 11.35
N SER A 243 -29.91 -7.39 11.23
CA SER A 243 -31.33 -7.51 11.60
C SER A 243 -31.59 -7.32 13.09
N LEU A 244 -30.62 -7.70 13.93
CA LEU A 244 -30.70 -7.62 15.39
C LEU A 244 -30.13 -6.30 15.96
N GLN A 245 -29.30 -5.60 15.19
CA GLN A 245 -28.64 -4.34 15.60
C GLN A 245 -29.02 -3.18 14.66
N PRO A 246 -30.17 -2.52 14.86
CA PRO A 246 -30.65 -1.47 13.94
C PRO A 246 -29.76 -0.23 13.89
N GLU A 247 -28.83 -0.03 14.84
CA GLU A 247 -27.79 1.01 14.78
C GLU A 247 -26.91 0.91 13.50
N THR A 248 -26.80 -0.29 12.93
CA THR A 248 -26.02 -0.57 11.72
C THR A 248 -26.64 0.01 10.45
N LEU A 249 -27.95 0.21 10.44
CA LEU A 249 -28.72 0.48 9.22
C LEU A 249 -28.23 1.73 8.49
N HIS A 250 -27.79 2.76 9.20
CA HIS A 250 -27.30 3.98 8.53
C HIS A 250 -26.09 3.66 7.66
N ASN A 251 -25.04 3.03 8.17
CA ASN A 251 -23.86 2.74 7.35
C ASN A 251 -24.08 1.58 6.36
N VAL A 252 -25.01 0.67 6.65
CA VAL A 252 -25.49 -0.34 5.66
C VAL A 252 -26.06 0.36 4.43
N MET A 253 -26.88 1.41 4.59
CA MET A 253 -27.40 2.18 3.45
C MET A 253 -26.29 2.78 2.59
N TRP A 254 -25.21 3.28 3.21
CA TRP A 254 -24.05 3.77 2.45
C TRP A 254 -23.32 2.65 1.71
N ALA A 255 -23.10 1.50 2.37
CA ALA A 255 -22.44 0.35 1.75
C ALA A 255 -23.26 -0.27 0.59
N MET A 256 -24.59 -0.27 0.71
CA MET A 256 -25.49 -0.76 -0.34
C MET A 256 -25.68 0.25 -1.49
N SER A 257 -25.43 1.53 -1.26
CA SER A 257 -25.31 2.51 -2.35
C SER A 257 -24.02 2.33 -3.15
N ASP A 258 -23.87 3.06 -4.26
CA ASP A 258 -22.66 3.03 -5.09
C ASP A 258 -21.41 3.56 -4.35
N ARG A 259 -21.56 4.18 -3.16
CA ARG A 259 -20.43 4.51 -2.28
C ARG A 259 -19.63 3.28 -1.87
N GLY A 260 -20.26 2.11 -1.82
CA GLY A 260 -19.59 0.83 -1.58
C GLY A 260 -18.70 0.35 -2.73
N LEU A 261 -18.80 0.98 -3.92
CA LEU A 261 -18.13 0.60 -5.16
C LEU A 261 -17.42 1.81 -5.82
N PRO A 262 -16.48 2.50 -5.14
CA PRO A 262 -15.86 3.69 -5.71
C PRO A 262 -15.08 3.37 -7.00
N ARG A 263 -15.15 4.27 -7.99
CA ARG A 263 -14.45 4.11 -9.28
C ARG A 263 -12.93 4.11 -9.10
N SER A 264 -12.45 4.88 -8.13
CA SER A 264 -11.04 5.04 -7.76
C SER A 264 -10.96 5.59 -6.34
N TYR A 265 -9.86 5.34 -5.62
CA TYR A 265 -9.56 6.06 -4.38
C TYR A 265 -9.48 7.58 -4.60
N ARG A 266 -9.18 8.03 -5.83
CA ARG A 266 -9.15 9.45 -6.21
C ARG A 266 -10.54 10.09 -6.26
N THR A 267 -11.61 9.30 -6.34
CA THR A 267 -12.99 9.78 -6.60
C THR A 267 -13.95 9.44 -5.46
N MET A 268 -13.44 9.25 -4.24
CA MET A 268 -14.24 9.06 -3.03
C MET A 268 -13.97 10.17 -2.02
N GLU A 269 -14.98 10.51 -1.22
CA GLU A 269 -14.77 11.34 -0.03
C GLU A 269 -14.05 10.56 1.06
N GLY A 270 -13.51 11.27 2.05
CA GLY A 270 -12.99 10.69 3.29
C GLY A 270 -13.52 11.42 4.51
N PHE A 271 -13.65 10.72 5.63
CA PHE A 271 -14.26 11.24 6.85
C PHE A 271 -13.54 10.66 8.07
N GLY A 272 -13.26 11.52 9.06
CA GLY A 272 -12.78 11.06 10.37
C GLY A 272 -13.86 10.36 11.22
N ILE A 273 -15.12 10.41 10.77
CA ILE A 273 -16.34 9.90 11.43
C ILE A 273 -16.64 10.60 12.76
N HIS A 274 -15.74 10.46 13.74
CA HIS A 274 -15.91 10.94 15.10
C HIS A 274 -15.83 12.46 15.20
N THR A 275 -16.52 12.99 16.20
CA THR A 275 -16.33 14.38 16.64
C THR A 275 -15.10 14.44 17.53
N PHE A 276 -14.08 15.18 17.09
CA PHE A 276 -12.87 15.50 17.85
C PHE A 276 -12.97 16.91 18.45
N ARG A 277 -11.91 17.34 19.13
CA ARG A 277 -11.74 18.72 19.60
C ARG A 277 -10.48 19.33 18.99
N LEU A 278 -10.61 20.53 18.47
CA LEU A 278 -9.50 21.46 18.26
C LEU A 278 -9.39 22.35 19.49
N ILE A 279 -8.17 22.56 19.98
CA ILE A 279 -7.89 23.39 21.15
C ILE A 279 -6.94 24.49 20.70
N ASN A 280 -7.33 25.75 20.85
CA ASN A 280 -6.47 26.89 20.52
C ASN A 280 -5.48 27.21 21.66
N ALA A 281 -4.68 28.28 21.49
CA ALA A 281 -3.67 28.69 22.47
C ALA A 281 -4.25 29.10 23.83
N GLU A 282 -5.47 29.67 23.86
CA GLU A 282 -6.17 30.02 25.12
C GLU A 282 -6.86 28.82 25.79
N GLY A 283 -6.77 27.62 25.20
CA GLY A 283 -7.43 26.43 25.72
C GLY A 283 -8.91 26.32 25.36
N LYS A 284 -9.43 27.17 24.47
CA LYS A 284 -10.81 27.10 23.99
C LYS A 284 -10.99 25.88 23.09
N ALA A 285 -12.01 25.08 23.39
CA ALA A 285 -12.35 23.89 22.62
C ALA A 285 -13.37 24.18 21.52
N THR A 286 -13.11 23.67 20.31
CA THR A 286 -14.05 23.67 19.19
C THR A 286 -14.26 22.23 18.72
N PHE A 287 -15.51 21.78 18.65
CA PHE A 287 -15.82 20.46 18.09
C PHE A 287 -15.56 20.43 16.59
N VAL A 288 -14.95 19.35 16.10
CA VAL A 288 -14.60 19.19 14.69
C VAL A 288 -14.93 17.78 14.19
N ARG A 289 -15.37 17.68 12.93
CA ARG A 289 -15.33 16.44 12.15
C ARG A 289 -14.48 16.67 10.91
N PHE A 290 -13.60 15.74 10.60
CA PHE A 290 -12.66 15.86 9.49
C PHE A 290 -13.26 15.34 8.18
N HIS A 291 -12.97 16.04 7.09
CA HIS A 291 -13.44 15.70 5.75
C HIS A 291 -12.30 15.79 4.73
N TRP A 292 -12.22 14.81 3.84
CA TRP A 292 -11.48 14.86 2.59
C TRP A 292 -12.45 15.01 1.44
N LYS A 293 -12.27 16.07 0.64
CA LYS A 293 -13.03 16.29 -0.59
C LYS A 293 -12.13 16.00 -1.80
N PRO A 294 -12.47 15.01 -2.65
CA PRO A 294 -11.64 14.65 -3.79
C PRO A 294 -11.70 15.76 -4.84
N VAL A 295 -10.54 16.27 -5.25
CA VAL A 295 -10.44 17.24 -6.35
C VAL A 295 -11.01 16.65 -7.65
N ALA A 296 -10.86 15.34 -7.87
CA ALA A 296 -11.36 14.63 -9.04
C ALA A 296 -12.89 14.38 -9.02
N GLY A 297 -13.62 14.93 -8.03
CA GLY A 297 -15.05 14.71 -7.87
C GLY A 297 -15.40 13.33 -7.30
N LYS A 298 -16.70 13.03 -7.24
CA LYS A 298 -17.23 11.76 -6.72
C LYS A 298 -17.70 10.88 -7.86
N ALA A 299 -17.20 9.66 -7.93
CA ALA A 299 -17.58 8.69 -8.96
C ALA A 299 -17.46 7.25 -8.44
N SER A 300 -18.39 6.41 -8.88
CA SER A 300 -18.51 5.00 -8.51
C SER A 300 -18.69 4.11 -9.74
N LEU A 301 -18.46 2.81 -9.55
CA LEU A 301 -18.86 1.74 -10.46
C LEU A 301 -20.36 1.44 -10.27
N VAL A 302 -20.86 0.43 -11.00
CA VAL A 302 -22.20 -0.16 -10.87
C VAL A 302 -22.10 -1.62 -10.44
#